data_AF-A0A9Q4Q086-F1
#
_entry.id   AF-A0A9Q4Q086-F1
#
_cell.length_a   1.000
_cell.length_b   1.000
_cell.length_c   1.000
_cell.angle_alpha   90.00
_cell.angle_beta   90.00
_cell.angle_gamma   90.00
#
_symmetry.space_group_name_H-M   'P 1'
#
loop_
_entity.id
_entity.type
_entity.pdbx_description
1 polymer ?
#
loop_
_entity_poly.entity_id
_entity_poly.type
_entity_poly.pdbx_seq_one_letter_code
_entity_poly.pdbx_strand_id
1 'polypeptide(L)' 'MLDTVVELVLELGFDTLLDRNENRTLAQQLCLFAGLVFVLIAIALWVTSGPLYGLAAGVVALALLLYGA' A
#
# COMPACT_ATOMS: atom_id res chain seq x y z
N MET A 1 -3.36 18.44 -8.53
CA MET A 1 -3.29 17.36 -9.53
C MET A 1 -2.62 16.09 -8.99
N LEU A 2 -1.56 16.18 -8.16
CA LEU A 2 -1.04 15.02 -7.42
C LEU A 2 -2.09 14.43 -6.46
N ASP A 3 -2.85 15.31 -5.81
CA ASP A 3 -3.92 14.98 -4.86
C ASP A 3 -4.95 14.01 -5.46
N THR A 4 -5.45 14.30 -6.66
CA THR A 4 -6.43 13.47 -7.38
C THR A 4 -5.89 12.09 -7.76
N VAL A 5 -4.58 11.95 -8.05
CA VAL A 5 -3.98 10.66 -8.40
C VAL A 5 -3.75 9.82 -7.15
N VAL A 6 -3.33 10.46 -6.04
CA VAL A 6 -3.21 9.80 -4.74
C VAL A 6 -4.57 9.35 -4.24
N GLU A 7 -5.58 10.20 -4.38
CA GLU A 7 -6.97 9.90 -4.05
C GLU A 7 -7.51 8.75 -4.91
N LEU A 8 -7.27 8.74 -6.23
CA LEU A 8 -7.69 7.64 -7.11
C LEU A 8 -6.98 6.31 -6.81
N VAL A 9 -5.68 6.33 -6.49
CA VAL A 9 -4.93 5.12 -6.12
C VAL A 9 -5.35 4.62 -4.74
N LEU A 10 -5.64 5.52 -3.80
CA LEU A 10 -6.20 5.15 -2.51
C LEU A 10 -7.61 4.62 -2.65
N GLU A 11 -8.48 5.26 -3.43
CA GLU A 11 -9.85 4.84 -3.64
C GLU A 11 -9.90 3.48 -4.35
N LEU A 12 -9.16 3.29 -5.45
CA LEU A 12 -9.08 2.02 -6.16
C LEU A 12 -8.38 0.94 -5.35
N GLY A 13 -7.34 1.29 -4.60
CA GLY A 13 -6.64 0.38 -3.69
C GLY A 13 -7.53 -0.04 -2.54
N PHE A 14 -8.25 0.88 -1.90
CA PHE A 14 -9.22 0.58 -0.86
C PHE A 14 -10.37 -0.24 -1.43
N ASP A 15 -10.96 0.10 -2.58
CA ASP A 15 -12.04 -0.70 -3.17
C ASP A 15 -11.53 -2.11 -3.51
N THR A 16 -10.37 -2.27 -4.12
CA THR A 16 -9.89 -3.62 -4.53
C THR A 16 -9.37 -4.47 -3.34
N LEU A 17 -8.87 -3.82 -2.28
CA LEU A 17 -8.24 -4.50 -1.13
C LEU A 17 -9.18 -4.64 0.07
N LEU A 18 -10.10 -3.71 0.26
CA LEU A 18 -11.14 -3.75 1.31
C LEU A 18 -12.49 -4.19 0.80
N ASP A 19 -12.73 -4.28 -0.52
CA ASP A 19 -13.90 -5.02 -0.99
C ASP A 19 -13.83 -6.44 -0.43
N ARG A 20 -14.93 -6.81 0.21
CA ARG A 20 -15.00 -7.87 1.20
C ARG A 20 -15.09 -9.18 0.46
N ASN A 21 -13.96 -9.66 -0.03
CA ASN A 21 -13.88 -11.00 -0.57
C ASN A 21 -13.93 -12.00 0.60
N GLU A 22 -15.08 -12.64 0.80
CA GLU A 22 -15.33 -13.64 1.86
C GLU A 22 -14.36 -14.83 1.82
N ASN A 23 -13.62 -15.01 0.72
CA ASN A 23 -12.64 -16.08 0.55
C ASN A 23 -11.20 -15.71 0.96
N ARG A 24 -10.90 -14.46 1.35
CA ARG A 24 -9.54 -14.08 1.76
C ARG A 24 -9.20 -14.66 3.13
N THR A 25 -8.02 -15.28 3.23
CA THR A 25 -7.48 -15.77 4.51
C THR A 25 -7.04 -14.60 5.40
N LEU A 26 -7.02 -14.81 6.73
CA LEU A 26 -6.52 -13.81 7.69
C LEU A 26 -5.11 -13.30 7.34
N ALA A 27 -4.25 -14.17 6.82
CA ALA A 27 -2.89 -13.81 6.41
C ALA A 27 -2.87 -12.84 5.22
N GLN A 28 -3.79 -12.99 4.27
CA GLN A 28 -3.92 -12.09 3.12
C GLN A 28 -4.43 -10.72 3.56
N GLN A 29 -5.45 -10.67 4.42
CA GLN A 29 -5.95 -9.41 4.99
C GLN A 29 -4.86 -8.67 5.79
N LEU A 30 -4.08 -9.39 6.60
CA LEU A 30 -2.95 -8.80 7.32
C LEU A 30 -1.86 -8.28 6.37
N CYS A 31 -1.57 -8.97 5.27
CA CYS A 31 -0.62 -8.50 4.27
C CYS A 31 -1.11 -7.25 3.54
N LEU A 32 -2.41 -7.14 3.25
CA LEU A 32 -2.99 -5.92 2.69
C LEU A 32 -2.87 -4.73 3.64
N PHE A 33 -3.22 -4.95 4.90
CA PHE A 33 -3.09 -3.92 5.92
C PHE A 33 -1.62 -3.50 6.13
N ALA A 34 -0.71 -4.46 6.26
CA ALA A 34 0.72 -4.20 6.40
C ALA A 34 1.29 -3.49 5.16
N GLY A 35 0.87 -3.91 3.95
CA GLY A 35 1.24 -3.27 2.70
C GLY A 35 0.84 -1.80 2.67
N LEU A 36 -0.38 -1.47 3.07
CA LEU A 36 -0.86 -0.10 3.19
C LEU A 36 -0.01 0.74 4.16
N VAL A 37 0.29 0.19 5.34
CA VAL A 37 1.16 0.85 6.33
C VAL A 37 2.55 1.10 5.74
N PHE A 38 3.10 0.15 4.99
CA PHE A 38 4.39 0.30 4.33
C PHE A 38 4.36 1.34 3.19
N VAL A 39 3.25 1.53 2.49
CA VAL A 39 3.09 2.63 1.51
C VAL A 39 3.20 3.98 2.23
N LEU A 40 2.53 4.15 3.37
CA LEU A 40 2.61 5.38 4.16
C LEU A 40 4.04 5.63 4.67
N ILE A 41 4.72 4.59 5.16
CA ILE A 41 6.12 4.66 5.57
C ILE A 41 7.02 5.03 4.38
N ALA A 42 6.79 4.46 3.20
CA ALA A 42 7.55 4.76 1.99
C ALA A 42 7.43 6.24 1.61
N ILE A 43 6.23 6.81 1.67
CA ILE A 43 6.01 8.24 1.42
C ILE A 43 6.74 9.07 2.48
N ALA A 44 6.61 8.71 3.77
CA ALA A 44 7.30 9.42 4.85
C ALA A 44 8.83 9.40 4.68
N LEU A 45 9.40 8.25 4.32
CA LEU A 45 10.83 8.08 4.08
C LEU A 45 11.30 8.82 2.83
N TRP A 46 10.47 8.85 1.78
CA TRP A 46 10.76 9.63 0.58
C TRP A 46 10.97 11.11 0.91
N VAL A 47 10.09 11.66 1.74
CA VAL A 47 10.09 13.08 2.11
C VAL A 47 11.19 13.41 3.14
N THR A 48 11.42 12.53 4.11
CA THR A 48 12.33 12.81 5.24
C THR A 48 13.77 12.38 4.99
N SER A 49 13.97 11.22 4.38
CA SER A 49 15.29 10.58 4.19
C SER A 49 15.76 10.62 2.74
N GLY A 50 14.86 10.96 1.81
CA GLY A 50 15.13 11.06 0.39
C GLY A 50 14.58 9.88 -0.43
N PRO A 51 14.60 10.02 -1.77
CA PRO A 51 13.83 9.17 -2.68
C PRO A 51 14.25 7.70 -2.67
N LEU A 52 15.53 7.39 -2.42
CA LEU A 52 16.02 6.01 -2.39
C LEU A 52 15.43 5.20 -1.22
N TYR A 53 15.26 5.83 -0.05
CA TYR A 53 14.68 5.18 1.13
C TYR A 53 13.17 4.96 0.96
N GLY A 54 12.50 5.92 0.35
CA GLY A 54 11.09 5.78 -0.04
C GLY A 54 10.89 4.65 -1.05
N LEU A 55 11.74 4.55 -2.08
CA LEU A 55 11.68 3.44 -3.04
C LEU A 55 11.88 2.07 -2.37
N ALA A 56 12.88 1.95 -1.49
CA ALA A 56 13.15 0.69 -0.81
C ALA A 56 11.93 0.21 0.01
N ALA A 57 11.31 1.10 0.78
CA ALA A 57 10.09 0.79 1.52
C ALA A 57 8.88 0.57 0.59
N GLY A 58 8.81 1.27 -0.53
CA GLY A 58 7.76 1.12 -1.54
C GLY A 58 7.76 -0.24 -2.21
N VAL A 59 8.94 -0.83 -2.46
CA VAL A 59 9.06 -2.21 -2.98
C VAL A 59 8.50 -3.23 -1.99
N VAL A 60 8.78 -3.05 -0.70
CA VAL A 60 8.23 -3.92 0.36
C VAL A 60 6.71 -3.76 0.44
N ALA A 61 6.22 -2.53 0.34
CA ALA A 61 4.78 -2.25 0.30
C ALA A 61 4.09 -2.98 -0.87
N LEU A 62 4.67 -2.88 -2.07
CA LEU A 62 4.18 -3.55 -3.27
C LEU A 62 4.15 -5.08 -3.11
N ALA A 63 5.20 -5.69 -2.55
CA ALA A 63 5.25 -7.13 -2.33
C ALA A 63 4.15 -7.62 -1.37
N LEU A 64 3.91 -6.88 -0.29
CA LEU A 64 2.84 -7.19 0.68
C LEU A 64 1.45 -7.04 0.08
N LEU A 65 1.24 -5.99 -0.72
CA LEU A 65 -0.02 -5.76 -1.44
C LEU A 65 -0.29 -6.86 -2.47
N LEU A 66 0.71 -7.27 -3.25
CA LEU A 66 0.58 -8.34 -4.24
C LEU A 66 0.31 -9.71 -3.61
N TYR A 67 0.86 -9.98 -2.42
CA TYR A 67 0.61 -11.23 -1.70
C TYR A 67 -0.81 -11.27 -1.12
N GLY A 68 -1.31 -10.13 -0.66
CA GLY A 68 -2.63 -10.03 -0.04
C GLY A 68 -3.79 -9.86 -1.01
N ALA A 69 -3.52 -9.37 -2.23
CA ALA A 69 -4.52 -9.12 -3.27
C ALA A 69 -5.14 -10.42 -3.80
#